data_AF-A0A846AVI5-F1
#
_entry.id   AF-A0A846AVI5-F1
#
_cell.length_a   1.000
_cell.length_b   1.000
_cell.length_c   1.000
_cell.angle_alpha   90.00
_cell.angle_beta   90.00
_cell.angle_gamma   90.00
#
_symmetry.space_group_name_H-M   'P 1'
#
loop_
_entity.id
_entity.type
_entity.pdbx_description
1 polymer ?
#
loop_
_entity_poly.entity_id
_entity_poly.type
_entity_poly.pdbx_seq_one_letter_code
_entity_poly.pdbx_strand_id
1 'polypeptide(L)'
;MTTTKIRLWTVTEYHKMIDYSILTPESHVELLEGRIVEMNPQRAPHAATTQRMSDYLKAQLTQEPHVRMQLPVHYQLLNQRRILL
;
A
#
# COMPACT_ATOMS: atom_id res chain seq x y z
N MET A 1 -23.59 -4.06 -29.03
CA MET A 1 -22.82 -3.44 -27.94
C MET A 1 -21.41 -3.97 -28.01
N THR A 2 -20.42 -3.15 -28.35
CA THR A 2 -19.01 -3.55 -28.38
C THR A 2 -18.47 -3.54 -26.95
N THR A 3 -18.06 -4.69 -26.42
CA THR A 3 -17.46 -4.80 -25.10
C THR A 3 -16.00 -4.36 -25.17
N THR A 4 -15.72 -3.11 -24.78
CA THR A 4 -14.33 -2.62 -24.69
C THR A 4 -13.62 -3.31 -23.52
N LYS A 5 -12.54 -4.04 -23.81
CA LYS A 5 -11.69 -4.65 -22.77
C LYS A 5 -10.80 -3.59 -22.14
N ILE A 6 -10.78 -3.56 -20.79
CA ILE A 6 -9.89 -2.70 -20.02
C ILE A 6 -8.54 -3.40 -19.88
N ARG A 7 -7.45 -2.68 -20.21
CA ARG A 7 -6.08 -3.14 -19.98
C ARG A 7 -5.66 -2.85 -18.54
N LEU A 8 -5.07 -3.84 -17.87
CA LEU A 8 -4.53 -3.69 -16.51
C LEU A 8 -3.04 -3.31 -16.55
N TRP A 9 -2.61 -2.58 -15.53
CA TRP A 9 -1.23 -2.18 -15.31
C TRP A 9 -0.42 -3.26 -14.60
N THR A 10 0.85 -3.39 -14.97
CA THR A 10 1.80 -4.21 -14.24
C THR A 10 2.53 -3.39 -13.16
N VAL A 11 3.13 -4.07 -12.18
CA VAL A 11 3.95 -3.42 -11.15
C VAL A 11 5.14 -2.67 -11.76
N THR A 12 5.80 -3.25 -12.76
CA THR A 12 6.91 -2.61 -13.47
C THR A 12 6.47 -1.31 -14.16
N GLU A 13 5.27 -1.28 -14.75
CA GLU A 13 4.74 -0.07 -15.39
C GLU A 13 4.38 1.00 -14.37
N TYR A 14 3.81 0.62 -13.23
CA TYR A 14 3.55 1.52 -12.12
C TYR A 14 4.83 2.19 -11.60
N HIS A 15 5.92 1.43 -11.40
CA HIS A 15 7.20 2.02 -11.01
C HIS A 15 7.80 2.93 -12.09
N LYS A 16 7.72 2.55 -13.37
CA LYS A 16 8.13 3.44 -14.46
C LYS A 16 7.36 4.75 -14.46
N MET A 17 6.06 4.73 -14.15
CA MET A 17 5.27 5.96 -14.05
C MET A 17 5.76 6.87 -12.91
N ILE A 18 6.31 6.30 -11.83
CA ILE A 18 6.97 7.08 -10.77
C ILE A 18 8.32 7.63 -11.28
N ASP A 19 9.14 6.79 -11.92
CA ASP A 19 10.47 7.19 -12.42
C ASP A 19 10.39 8.32 -13.46
N TYR A 20 9.33 8.34 -14.27
CA TYR A 20 9.05 9.39 -15.25
C TYR A 20 8.23 10.56 -14.68
N SER A 21 7.99 10.61 -13.37
CA SER A 21 7.20 11.64 -12.70
C SER A 21 5.77 11.81 -13.21
N ILE A 22 5.19 10.76 -13.81
CA ILE A 22 3.77 10.70 -14.18
C ILE A 22 2.91 10.55 -12.92
N LEU A 23 3.39 9.73 -11.98
CA LEU A 23 2.85 9.63 -10.64
C LEU A 23 3.85 10.27 -9.68
N THR A 24 3.37 11.22 -8.90
CA THR A 24 4.16 11.95 -7.90
C THR A 24 3.72 11.57 -6.49
N PRO A 25 4.49 11.91 -5.44
CA PRO A 25 4.05 11.71 -4.05
C PRO A 25 2.67 12.33 -3.77
N GLU A 26 2.35 13.44 -4.43
CA GLU A 26 1.08 14.15 -4.31
C GLU A 26 -0.08 13.44 -5.03
N SER A 27 0.22 12.50 -5.94
CA SER A 27 -0.82 11.71 -6.63
C SER A 27 -1.59 10.83 -5.66
N HIS A 28 -0.98 10.42 -4.54
CA HIS A 28 -1.65 9.70 -3.46
C HIS A 28 -2.40 8.43 -3.94
N VAL A 29 -1.76 7.64 -4.81
CA VAL A 29 -2.37 6.45 -5.45
C VAL A 29 -1.68 5.13 -5.13
N GLU A 30 -2.44 4.04 -5.18
CA GLU A 30 -1.96 2.67 -5.03
C GLU A 30 -2.27 1.82 -6.27
N LEU A 31 -1.44 0.81 -6.55
CA LEU A 31 -1.72 -0.20 -7.57
C LEU A 31 -2.39 -1.42 -6.93
N LEU A 32 -3.70 -1.57 -7.14
CA LEU A 32 -4.49 -2.72 -6.66
C LEU A 32 -5.05 -3.51 -7.85
N GLU A 33 -4.72 -4.80 -7.94
CA GLU A 33 -5.20 -5.71 -9.00
C GLU A 33 -5.00 -5.16 -10.43
N GLY A 34 -3.87 -4.47 -10.65
CA GLY A 34 -3.55 -3.85 -11.93
C GLY A 34 -4.32 -2.56 -12.24
N ARG A 35 -4.93 -1.93 -11.23
CA ARG A 35 -5.62 -0.64 -11.34
C ARG A 35 -4.95 0.37 -10.43
N ILE A 36 -4.78 1.59 -10.92
CA ILE A 36 -4.31 2.72 -10.10
C ILE A 36 -5.55 3.32 -9.43
N VAL A 37 -5.56 3.31 -8.10
CA VAL A 37 -6.68 3.81 -7.29
C VAL A 37 -6.20 4.92 -6.37
N GLU A 38 -7.03 5.93 -6.15
CA GLU A 38 -6.74 7.00 -5.19
C GLU A 38 -6.85 6.47 -3.75
N MET A 39 -5.87 6.80 -2.92
CA MET A 39 -5.87 6.46 -1.51
C MET A 39 -6.74 7.45 -0.76
N ASN A 40 -7.67 6.95 0.04
CA ASN A 40 -8.48 7.80 0.90
C ASN A 40 -7.62 8.57 1.91
N PRO A 41 -7.88 9.87 2.11
CA PRO A 41 -7.13 10.66 3.07
C PRO A 41 -7.36 10.15 4.49
N GLN A 42 -6.28 10.10 5.27
CA GLN A 42 -6.33 9.71 6.67
C GLN A 42 -6.89 10.85 7.53
N ARG A 43 -8.15 10.74 7.93
CA ARG A 43 -8.81 11.69 8.85
C ARG A 43 -8.42 11.39 10.31
N ALA A 44 -8.60 12.37 11.20
CA ALA A 44 -8.20 12.26 12.61
C ALA A 44 -8.74 11.00 13.33
N PRO A 45 -10.01 10.56 13.16
CA PRO A 45 -10.48 9.31 13.77
C PRO A 45 -9.78 8.05 13.22
N HIS A 46 -9.45 8.06 11.93
CA HIS A 46 -8.72 6.99 11.25
C HIS A 46 -7.27 6.91 11.77
N ALA A 47 -6.61 8.06 11.91
CA ALA A 47 -5.27 8.16 12.49
C ALA A 47 -5.23 7.65 13.93
N ALA A 48 -6.16 8.11 14.78
CA ALA A 48 -6.21 7.70 16.19
C ALA A 48 -6.44 6.19 16.35
N THR A 49 -7.35 5.62 15.56
CA THR A 49 -7.64 4.18 15.58
C THR A 49 -6.42 3.37 15.14
N THR A 50 -5.80 3.77 14.02
CA THR A 50 -4.63 3.09 13.48
C THR A 50 -3.45 3.13 14.46
N GLN A 51 -3.21 4.29 15.08
CA GLN A 51 -2.13 4.45 16.05
C GLN A 51 -2.33 3.57 17.29
N ARG A 52 -3.53 3.62 17.89
CA ARG A 52 -3.86 2.80 19.08
C ARG A 52 -3.69 1.30 18.81
N MET A 53 -4.11 0.85 17.63
CA MET A 53 -3.94 -0.54 17.23
C MET A 53 -2.45 -0.90 17.08
N SER A 54 -1.65 -0.01 16.47
CA SER A 54 -0.20 -0.20 16.36
C SER A 54 0.47 -0.36 17.73
N ASP A 55 0.13 0.52 18.66
CA ASP A 55 0.72 0.53 20.00
C ASP A 55 0.33 -0.73 20.78
N TYR A 56 -0.93 -1.16 20.66
CA TYR A 56 -1.40 -2.41 21.25
C TYR A 56 -0.65 -3.63 20.70
N LEU A 57 -0.52 -3.75 19.37
CA LEU A 57 0.17 -4.89 18.75
C LEU A 57 1.65 -4.94 19.14
N LYS A 58 2.33 -3.79 19.14
CA LYS A 58 3.74 -3.69 19.59
C LYS A 58 3.92 -4.15 21.04
N ALA A 59 2.95 -3.86 21.91
CA ALA A 59 3.02 -4.27 23.31
C ALA A 59 2.80 -5.79 23.50
N GLN A 60 2.02 -6.43 22.63
CA GLN A 60 1.75 -7.88 22.72
C GLN A 60 2.84 -8.73 22.07
N LEU A 61 3.49 -8.22 21.03
CA LEU A 61 4.52 -8.95 20.29
C LEU A 61 5.88 -8.81 20.99
N THR A 62 6.31 -9.86 21.69
CA THR A 62 7.47 -9.84 22.61
C THR A 62 8.80 -10.28 21.97
N GLN A 63 8.80 -10.74 20.71
CA GLN A 63 9.99 -11.24 20.00
C GLN A 63 10.18 -10.47 18.67
N GLU A 64 11.00 -9.41 18.71
CA GLU A 64 11.42 -8.59 17.56
C GLU A 64 10.35 -8.34 16.45
N PRO A 65 9.16 -7.82 16.78
CA PRO A 65 8.15 -7.58 15.76
C PRO A 65 8.48 -6.35 14.90
N HIS A 66 8.44 -6.53 13.58
CA HIS A 66 8.49 -5.42 12.64
C HIS A 66 7.07 -5.01 12.23
N VAL A 67 6.40 -4.22 13.08
CA VAL A 67 5.04 -3.71 12.81
C VAL A 67 5.10 -2.55 11.82
N ARG A 68 4.50 -2.72 10.63
CA ARG A 68 4.37 -1.68 9.60
C ARG A 68 2.91 -1.29 9.45
N MET A 69 2.57 -0.06 9.83
CA MET A 69 1.21 0.46 9.68
C MET A 69 1.15 1.41 8.48
N GLN A 70 0.30 1.09 7.50
CA GLN A 70 -0.03 1.99 6.39
C GLN A 70 1.19 2.48 5.59
N LEU A 71 2.20 1.61 5.47
CA LEU A 71 3.36 1.86 4.64
C LEU A 71 3.23 1.12 3.30
N PRO A 72 3.77 1.66 2.20
CA PRO A 72 3.77 0.99 0.91
C PRO A 72 4.33 -0.43 1.01
N VAL A 73 3.65 -1.34 0.33
CA VAL A 73 3.97 -2.76 0.38
C VAL A 73 3.93 -3.36 -1.02
N HIS A 74 5.03 -4.02 -1.40
CA HIS A 74 5.09 -4.79 -2.63
C HIS A 74 4.92 -6.26 -2.30
N TYR A 75 3.75 -6.80 -2.61
CA TYR A 75 3.36 -8.18 -2.25
C TYR A 75 4.37 -9.25 -2.72
N GLN A 76 4.92 -9.11 -3.93
CA GLN A 76 5.88 -10.07 -4.50
C GLN A 76 7.24 -10.06 -3.76
N LEU A 77 7.62 -8.93 -3.15
CA LEU A 77 8.83 -8.82 -2.32
C LEU A 77 8.60 -9.34 -0.90
N LEU A 78 7.37 -9.21 -0.38
CA LEU A 78 7.01 -9.74 0.94
C LEU A 78 6.97 -11.27 0.98
N ASN A 79 6.52 -11.94 -0.07
CA ASN A 79 6.45 -13.41 -0.05
C ASN A 79 7.84 -14.09 0.09
N GLN A 80 8.92 -13.32 -0.10
CA GLN A 80 10.30 -13.76 0.06
C GLN A 80 10.90 -13.46 1.45
N ARG A 81 10.23 -12.65 2.28
CA ARG A 81 10.67 -12.27 3.62
C ARG A 81 9.52 -12.47 4.61
N ARG A 82 9.64 -13.44 5.53
CA ARG A 82 8.69 -13.64 6.64
C ARG A 82 8.52 -12.34 7.43
N ILE A 83 7.54 -11.51 7.07
CA ILE A 83 7.14 -10.30 7.76
C ILE A 83 5.71 -10.55 8.22
N LEU A 84 5.52 -10.61 9.53
CA LEU A 84 4.20 -10.73 10.16
C LEU A 84 3.62 -9.32 10.33
N LEU A 85 2.35 -9.18 9.96
CA LEU A 85 1.52 -7.97 10.10
C LEU A 85 1.26 -7.64 11.57
#